data_AF-A0A972PCQ6-F1
#
_entry.id   AF-A0A972PCQ6-F1
#
_cell.length_a   1.000
_cell.length_b   1.000
_cell.length_c   1.000
_cell.angle_alpha   90.00
_cell.angle_beta   90.00
_cell.angle_gamma   90.00
#
_symmetry.space_group_name_H-M   'P 1'
#
loop_
_entity.id
_entity.type
_entity.pdbx_description
1 polymer ?
#
loop_
_entity_poly.entity_id
_entity_poly.type
_entity_poly.pdbx_seq_one_letter_code
_entity_poly.pdbx_strand_id
1 'polypeptide(L)'
;MIGKVKTVAGSKLTVYKARTPDGPPERPERSEIQQEQGEPPSPEERARRRAEMFQITDETLDLVIPADAQIIKIQGFNRSPGNQETARLEVGDIQEGDLLMLWFGEKLSSGEQSVAFIQLIRPN
;
A
#
# COMPACT_ATOMS: atom_id res chain seq x y z
N MET A 1 1.31 1.66 -9.06
CA MET A 1 1.21 2.89 -8.24
C MET A 1 1.12 2.50 -6.77
N ILE A 2 1.66 3.28 -5.85
CA ILE A 2 1.45 3.06 -4.41
C ILE A 2 0.42 4.07 -3.90
N GLY A 3 -0.50 3.63 -3.04
CA GLY A 3 -1.47 4.49 -2.39
C GLY A 3 -1.77 4.04 -0.96
N LYS A 4 -2.21 4.99 -0.13
CA LYS A 4 -2.68 4.72 1.24
C LYS A 4 -4.20 4.78 1.27
N VAL A 5 -4.85 3.74 1.80
CA VAL A 5 -6.31 3.69 1.90
C VAL A 5 -6.81 4.83 2.80
N LYS A 6 -7.67 5.68 2.23
CA LYS A 6 -8.41 6.71 2.94
C LYS A 6 -9.75 6.18 3.41
N THR A 7 -10.50 5.50 2.53
CA THR A 7 -11.81 4.94 2.84
C THR A 7 -12.05 3.67 2.03
N VAL A 8 -12.82 2.75 2.62
CA VAL A 8 -13.34 1.53 1.96
C VAL A 8 -14.86 1.55 2.03
N ALA A 9 -15.52 1.45 0.87
CA ALA A 9 -16.96 1.46 0.76
C ALA A 9 -17.43 0.37 -0.22
N GLY A 10 -17.65 -0.84 0.30
CA GLY A 10 -18.00 -2.00 -0.52
C GLY A 10 -16.89 -2.31 -1.52
N SER A 11 -17.18 -2.23 -2.82
CA SER A 11 -16.21 -2.43 -3.91
C SER A 11 -15.45 -1.16 -4.31
N LYS A 12 -15.70 -0.02 -3.65
CA LYS A 12 -15.01 1.24 -3.92
C LYS A 12 -13.93 1.52 -2.87
N LEU A 13 -12.78 1.98 -3.33
CA LEU A 13 -11.70 2.48 -2.48
C LEU A 13 -11.38 3.93 -2.84
N THR A 14 -11.17 4.76 -1.83
CA THR A 14 -10.48 6.03 -2.03
C THR A 14 -9.09 5.88 -1.43
N VAL A 15 -8.05 6.21 -2.20
CA VAL A 15 -6.66 6.16 -1.73
C VAL A 15 -6.00 7.52 -1.87
N TYR A 16 -5.15 7.87 -0.91
CA TYR A 16 -4.15 8.92 -1.08
C TYR A 16 -3.02 8.42 -1.97
N LYS A 17 -2.60 9.23 -2.95
CA LYS A 17 -1.54 8.87 -3.88
C LYS A 17 -0.18 9.00 -3.20
N ALA A 18 0.69 8.01 -3.37
CA ALA A 18 2.10 8.22 -3.08
C ALA A 18 2.74 9.03 -4.21
N ARG A 19 3.51 10.05 -3.87
CA ARG A 19 4.41 10.72 -4.80
C ARG A 19 5.42 9.67 -5.27
N THR A 20 5.36 9.34 -6.55
CA THR A 20 6.43 8.56 -7.18
C THR A 20 7.51 9.58 -7.54
N PRO A 21 8.73 9.51 -6.98
CA PRO A 21 9.80 10.31 -7.54
C PRO A 21 9.99 9.88 -9.01
N ASP A 22 10.06 10.85 -9.93
CA ASP A 22 10.31 10.66 -11.37
C ASP A 22 11.74 10.14 -11.66
N GLY A 23 12.29 9.30 -10.79
CA GLY A 23 13.63 8.75 -10.87
C GLY A 23 13.73 7.43 -10.12
N PRO A 24 14.79 6.64 -10.37
CA PRO A 24 15.07 5.47 -9.53
C PRO A 24 15.11 5.93 -8.07
N PRO A 25 14.60 5.13 -7.12
CA PRO A 25 14.65 5.50 -5.71
C PRO A 25 16.11 5.82 -5.39
N GLU A 26 16.41 7.09 -5.09
CA GLU A 26 17.63 7.40 -4.36
C GLU A 26 17.53 6.54 -3.11
N ARG A 27 18.48 5.59 -2.98
CA ARG A 27 18.61 4.83 -1.73
C ARG A 27 18.56 5.88 -0.63
N PRO A 28 17.68 5.77 0.38
CA PRO A 28 17.86 6.58 1.55
C PRO A 28 19.28 6.30 2.00
N GLU A 29 20.15 7.33 1.94
CA GLU A 29 21.40 7.26 2.67
C GLU A 29 21.02 6.80 4.06
N ARG A 30 21.69 5.75 4.54
CA ARG A 30 21.54 5.27 5.91
C ARG A 30 21.85 6.44 6.83
N SER A 31 20.84 7.24 7.17
CA SER A 31 20.87 8.02 8.39
C SER A 31 20.76 6.98 9.49
N GLU A 32 21.90 6.76 10.12
CA GLU A 32 22.11 5.97 11.32
C GLU A 32 21.06 6.34 12.36
N ILE A 33 19.96 5.58 12.44
CA ILE A 33 19.13 5.58 13.63
C ILE A 33 19.64 4.43 14.48
N GLN A 34 20.45 4.84 15.46
CA GLN A 34 20.97 4.02 16.53
C GLN A 34 19.91 3.06 17.08
N GLN A 35 20.35 1.84 17.34
CA GLN A 35 19.61 0.83 18.08
C GLN A 35 19.36 1.33 19.50
N GLU A 36 18.28 2.08 19.71
CA GLU A 36 17.73 2.24 21.06
C GLU A 36 16.64 1.19 21.26
N GLN A 37 16.87 0.33 22.25
CA GLN A 37 15.92 -0.62 22.80
C GLN A 37 14.75 0.16 23.45
N GLY A 38 13.81 0.61 22.62
CA GLY A 38 12.56 1.23 23.05
C GLY A 38 11.37 0.31 22.76
N GLU A 39 10.31 0.43 23.58
CA GLU A 39 9.02 -0.24 23.41
C GLU A 39 8.52 -0.25 21.95
N PRO A 40 7.77 -1.29 21.54
CA PRO A 40 7.29 -1.38 20.17
C PRO A 40 6.50 -0.12 19.81
N PRO A 41 6.80 0.53 18.67
CA PRO A 41 6.22 1.82 18.32
C PRO A 41 4.70 1.73 18.25
N SER A 42 4.06 2.79 18.74
CA SER A 42 2.60 2.94 18.72
C SER A 42 2.06 2.77 17.29
N PRO A 43 0.80 2.33 17.12
CA PRO A 43 0.20 2.17 15.79
C PRO A 43 0.27 3.45 14.93
N GLU A 44 0.16 4.63 15.57
CA GLU A 44 0.30 5.93 14.91
C GLU A 44 1.74 6.22 14.46
N GLU A 45 2.76 5.94 15.28
CA GLU A 45 4.16 6.11 14.85
C GLU A 45 4.56 5.13 13.75
N ARG A 46 4.02 3.90 13.78
CA ARG A 46 4.16 2.96 12.66
C ARG A 46 3.48 3.46 11.40
N ALA A 47 2.33 4.13 11.51
CA ALA A 47 1.68 4.77 10.38
C ALA A 47 2.46 5.97 9.85
N ARG A 48 3.07 6.77 10.73
CA ARG A 48 3.88 7.94 10.38
C ARG A 48 5.18 7.56 9.68
N ARG A 49 5.96 6.61 10.24
CA ARG A 49 7.17 6.08 9.60
C ARG A 49 6.89 5.45 8.23
N ARG A 50 5.71 4.83 8.06
CA ARG A 50 5.25 4.30 6.76
C ARG A 50 4.97 5.41 5.74
N ALA A 51 4.33 6.50 6.18
CA ALA A 51 4.07 7.67 5.34
C ALA A 51 5.36 8.47 5.03
N GLU A 52 6.40 8.34 5.84
CA GLU A 52 7.72 8.91 5.54
C GLU A 52 8.49 8.08 4.48
N MET A 53 8.32 6.75 4.45
CA MET A 53 8.93 5.90 3.41
C MET A 53 8.32 6.09 2.02
N PHE A 54 7.00 6.32 1.95
CA PHE A 54 6.28 6.58 0.71
C PHE A 54 5.67 7.96 0.87
N GLN A 55 6.22 8.99 0.20
CA GLN A 55 5.77 10.38 0.30
C GLN A 55 4.28 10.52 -0.10
N ILE A 56 3.35 10.20 0.80
CA ILE A 56 1.92 10.23 0.55
C ILE A 56 1.49 11.69 0.40
N THR A 57 0.80 12.00 -0.70
CA THR A 57 0.25 13.33 -0.97
C THR A 57 -1.22 13.39 -0.55
N ASP A 58 -1.75 14.60 -0.42
CA ASP A 58 -3.19 14.82 -0.16
C ASP A 58 -4.06 14.56 -1.40
N GLU A 59 -3.47 14.28 -2.56
CA GLU A 59 -4.22 13.89 -3.74
C GLU A 59 -4.90 12.55 -3.52
N THR A 60 -6.19 12.49 -3.82
CA THR A 60 -6.97 11.26 -3.70
C THR A 60 -7.31 10.70 -5.07
N LEU A 61 -7.43 9.37 -5.13
CA LEU A 61 -7.92 8.65 -6.29
C LEU A 61 -9.03 7.69 -5.85
N ASP A 62 -10.19 7.81 -6.49
CA ASP A 62 -11.29 6.87 -6.34
C ASP A 62 -11.12 5.71 -7.31
N LEU A 63 -11.28 4.51 -6.76
CA LEU A 63 -11.00 3.24 -7.42
C LEU A 63 -12.21 2.33 -7.29
N VAL A 64 -12.50 1.62 -8.37
CA VAL A 64 -13.47 0.53 -8.37
C VAL A 64 -12.70 -0.78 -8.44
N ILE A 65 -12.96 -1.66 -7.47
CA ILE A 65 -12.44 -3.02 -7.46
C ILE A 65 -13.49 -3.93 -8.09
N PRO A 66 -13.27 -4.41 -9.33
CA PRO A 66 -14.16 -5.40 -9.92
C PRO A 66 -14.03 -6.74 -9.19
N ALA A 67 -15.07 -7.58 -9.26
CA ALA A 67 -15.14 -8.83 -8.49
C ALA A 67 -14.05 -9.86 -8.88
N ASP A 68 -13.47 -9.74 -10.07
CA ASP A 68 -12.39 -10.56 -10.58
C ASP A 68 -10.99 -10.02 -10.24
N ALA A 69 -10.90 -8.84 -9.61
CA ALA A 69 -9.63 -8.27 -9.19
C ALA A 69 -8.93 -9.20 -8.20
N GLN A 70 -7.64 -9.42 -8.42
CA GLN A 70 -6.83 -10.21 -7.52
C GLN A 70 -6.25 -9.33 -6.42
N ILE A 71 -6.50 -9.70 -5.17
CA ILE A 71 -5.98 -9.02 -3.99
C ILE A 71 -5.10 -10.02 -3.25
N ILE A 72 -3.86 -9.62 -3.00
CA ILE A 72 -2.90 -10.47 -2.30
C ILE A 72 -2.17 -9.71 -1.20
N LYS A 73 -1.65 -10.44 -0.21
CA LYS A 73 -0.62 -9.98 0.72
C LYS A 73 0.60 -10.87 0.56
N ILE A 74 1.77 -10.26 0.38
CA ILE A 74 3.05 -10.97 0.41
C ILE A 74 3.59 -10.90 1.84
N GLN A 75 3.67 -12.04 2.52
CA GLN A 75 4.28 -12.14 3.84
C GLN A 75 5.78 -12.42 3.69
N GLY A 76 6.58 -11.82 4.57
CA GLY A 76 8.03 -12.05 4.55
C GLY A 76 8.77 -11.27 3.46
N PHE A 77 8.34 -10.05 3.15
CA PHE A 77 9.06 -9.16 2.20
C PHE A 77 10.56 -8.98 2.53
N ASN A 78 10.94 -9.13 3.82
CA ASN A 78 12.33 -9.11 4.29
C ASN A 78 12.98 -10.50 4.47
N ARG A 79 12.31 -11.58 4.06
CA ARG A 79 12.83 -12.96 4.15
C ARG A 79 13.41 -13.37 2.81
N SER A 80 14.35 -14.32 2.85
CA SER A 80 14.99 -14.90 1.66
C SER A 80 13.92 -15.34 0.64
N PRO A 81 14.18 -15.16 -0.67
CA PRO A 81 13.18 -15.33 -1.74
C PRO A 81 12.46 -16.69 -1.79
N GLY A 82 12.97 -17.72 -1.10
CA GLY A 82 12.31 -19.03 -0.97
C GLY A 82 11.21 -19.14 0.11
N ASN A 83 11.00 -18.11 0.94
CA ASN A 83 10.06 -18.11 2.07
C ASN A 83 8.99 -17.00 1.99
N GLN A 84 8.73 -16.49 0.78
CA GLN A 84 7.65 -15.53 0.57
C GLN A 84 6.33 -16.28 0.39
N GLU A 85 5.43 -16.12 1.36
CA GLU A 85 4.08 -16.68 1.28
C GLU A 85 3.14 -15.62 0.72
N THR A 86 2.37 -15.99 -0.31
CA THR A 86 1.33 -15.15 -0.88
C THR A 86 -0.03 -15.60 -0.35
N ALA A 87 -0.70 -14.72 0.39
CA ALA A 87 -2.07 -14.95 0.83
C ALA A 87 -3.04 -14.21 -0.09
N ARG A 88 -4.06 -14.90 -0.60
CA ARG A 88 -5.18 -14.26 -1.31
C ARG A 88 -6.11 -13.62 -0.29
N LEU A 89 -6.57 -12.42 -0.61
CA LEU A 89 -7.45 -11.60 0.23
C LEU A 89 -8.73 -11.23 -0.53
N GLU A 90 -9.71 -10.76 0.22
CA GLU A 90 -10.91 -10.13 -0.30
C GLU A 90 -10.89 -8.61 -0.04
N VAL A 91 -11.79 -7.86 -0.68
CA VAL A 91 -11.89 -6.40 -0.49
C VAL A 91 -12.16 -6.06 0.97
N GLY A 92 -12.94 -6.89 1.67
CA GLY A 92 -13.26 -6.71 3.09
C GLY A 92 -12.06 -6.82 4.03
N ASP A 93 -10.94 -7.40 3.58
CA ASP A 93 -9.71 -7.47 4.35
C ASP A 93 -8.91 -6.16 4.32
N ILE A 94 -9.21 -5.26 3.38
CA ILE A 94 -8.56 -3.96 3.23
C ILE A 94 -9.14 -2.98 4.25
N GLN A 95 -8.26 -2.31 4.98
CA GLN A 95 -8.61 -1.38 6.05
C GLN A 95 -8.10 0.03 5.77
N GLU A 96 -8.72 1.01 6.41
CA GLU A 96 -8.24 2.39 6.40
C GLU A 96 -6.79 2.45 6.89
N GLY A 97 -5.97 3.24 6.20
CA GLY A 97 -4.56 3.40 6.51
C GLY A 97 -3.63 2.32 5.97
N ASP A 98 -4.16 1.27 5.33
CA ASP A 98 -3.34 0.28 4.63
C ASP A 98 -2.58 0.90 3.45
N LEU A 99 -1.39 0.36 3.19
CA LEU A 99 -0.63 0.69 1.99
C LEU A 99 -0.89 -0.37 0.92
N LEU A 100 -1.22 0.09 -0.28
CA LEU A 100 -1.53 -0.75 -1.42
C LEU A 100 -0.57 -0.43 -2.56
N MET A 101 -0.07 -1.48 -3.22
CA MET A 101 0.48 -1.37 -4.56
C MET A 101 -0.61 -1.78 -5.54
N LEU A 102 -0.94 -0.84 -6.43
CA LEU A 102 -2.09 -0.87 -7.32
C LEU A 102 -1.61 -0.97 -8.76
N TRP A 103 -2.15 -1.93 -9.49
CA TRP A 103 -2.02 -2.04 -10.94
C TRP A 103 -3.39 -1.82 -11.56
N PHE A 104 -3.46 -0.74 -12.33
CA PHE A 104 -4.71 -0.31 -12.94
C PHE A 104 -5.13 -1.25 -14.06
N GLY A 105 -6.43 -1.54 -14.10
CA GLY A 105 -7.06 -2.22 -15.21
C GLY A 105 -7.50 -1.21 -16.27
N GLU A 106 -8.41 -1.66 -17.14
CA GLU A 106 -9.01 -0.80 -18.14
C GLU A 106 -9.80 0.34 -17.48
N LYS A 107 -9.67 1.54 -18.06
CA LYS A 107 -10.45 2.69 -17.60
C LYS A 107 -11.92 2.41 -17.87
N LEU A 108 -12.77 2.55 -16.85
CA LEU A 108 -14.20 2.30 -17.02
C LEU A 108 -14.83 3.44 -17.81
N SER A 109 -15.86 3.11 -18.60
CA SER A 109 -16.60 4.10 -19.41
C SER A 109 -17.27 5.19 -18.56
N SER A 110 -17.48 4.94 -17.26
CA SER A 110 -17.96 5.91 -16.26
C SER A 110 -16.93 6.99 -15.89
N GLY A 111 -15.69 6.88 -16.37
CA GLY A 111 -14.58 7.73 -15.97
C GLY A 111 -13.88 7.27 -14.69
N GLU A 112 -14.42 6.27 -14.01
CA GLU A 112 -13.81 5.64 -12.83
C GLU A 112 -12.60 4.78 -13.23
N GLN A 113 -11.59 4.76 -12.35
CA GLN A 113 -10.39 3.95 -12.55
C GLN A 113 -10.61 2.55 -11.96
N SER A 114 -10.54 1.51 -12.79
CA SER A 114 -10.56 0.13 -12.31
C SER A 114 -9.17 -0.31 -11.87
N VAL A 115 -9.13 -1.27 -10.95
CA VAL A 115 -7.91 -1.93 -10.49
C VAL A 115 -7.98 -3.40 -10.87
N ALA A 116 -6.97 -3.89 -11.58
CA ALA A 116 -6.90 -5.30 -11.96
C ALA A 116 -6.23 -6.14 -10.86
N PHE A 117 -5.28 -5.54 -10.14
CA PHE A 117 -4.48 -6.24 -9.13
C PHE A 117 -4.09 -5.32 -7.98
N ILE A 118 -4.22 -5.83 -6.76
CA ILE A 118 -3.89 -5.15 -5.51
C ILE A 118 -2.93 -6.01 -4.71
N GLN A 119 -1.78 -5.44 -4.35
CA GLN A 119 -0.90 -6.01 -3.35
C GLN A 119 -0.95 -5.17 -2.07
N LEU A 120 -1.33 -5.80 -0.97
CA LEU A 120 -1.35 -5.22 0.36
C LEU A 120 0.04 -5.24 0.98
N ILE A 121 0.53 -4.07 1.39
CA ILE A 121 1.81 -3.86 2.06
C ILE A 121 1.56 -3.67 3.56
N ARG A 122 1.54 -4.77 4.31
CA ARG A 122 1.52 -4.75 5.79
C ARG A 122 2.81 -5.38 6.34
N PRO A 123 3.54 -4.70 7.25
CA PRO A 123 4.56 -5.39 8.03
C PRO A 123 3.89 -6.46 8.90
N ASN A 124 4.58 -7.58 9.09
CA ASN A 124 4.22 -8.54 10.14
C ASN A 124 4.57 -7.99 11.52
#